data_AF-A0A2N2BET8-F1
#
_entry.id   AF-A0A2N2BET8-F1
#
_cell.length_a   1.000
_cell.length_b   1.000
_cell.length_c   1.000
_cell.angle_alpha   90.00
_cell.angle_beta   90.00
_cell.angle_gamma   90.00
#
_symmetry.space_group_name_H-M   'P 1'
#
loop_
_entity.id
_entity.type
_entity.pdbx_description
1 polymer ?
#
loop_
_entity_poly.entity_id
_entity_poly.type
_entity_poly.pdbx_seq_one_letter_code
_entity_poly.pdbx_strand_id
1 'polypeptide(L)'
;MKSYGLNELRKMYLDFFESKEHLRANSFSLVPHNDKSLLLINSGMAPLKPYFTGQETPPSKRMTTCQKCIRTGDIENVGKTARHGTFFEMLGNFSFGDYFKEEAIAWAWEFFTEVLEVPKELLYVSVYEEDDEAEKIWHEQEKVPMNHIVRMGKKDNFWEHGAGPCGPCSEIYIDRGEQYGCDDPNCAVGCECDRYVEIWNLVFTQFEATPEGEYIPLAFPNIDTGMGLERLAVMMQEVESIFDVDTIRALRDEVCKIAKVTYKKEAKTDISIRLITDHIRSVTFMTSDGILPSNEGRGYVLRRLLRRAARHGKLLGIEGAFLAKLVEVVIETSKEAYPELSDKEAYIYKVISIEEERFAETIDHGLSILNGYIEEVKEAGLTQLDAEKAFTLYDTYGFPLDLTLEILSEVGLNVDETKFKAAMDEQRQRARSAREESNYMGTKETVYDQLPVELSSNFIGYEHLEGKSTVRALTTDQVVQKAVKGEEVSIFVDETPFYPTSGGQQADRGTILFEKGVVAIKDVKKLMGEKIAHIGHVVEGEVAIGDEAILKVDVPYRHATMKNHSATHLLQKALKHVLGDHIEQAGS
;
A
#
# COMPACT_ATOMS: atom_id res chain seq x y z
N MET A 1 10.61 -12.54 33.56
CA MET A 1 11.68 -12.51 32.52
C MET A 1 12.54 -11.26 32.71
N LYS A 2 13.68 -11.11 32.02
CA LYS A 2 14.35 -9.79 31.97
C LYS A 2 13.44 -8.81 31.23
N SER A 3 13.35 -7.58 31.72
CA SER A 3 12.51 -6.55 31.10
C SER A 3 13.34 -5.65 30.21
N TYR A 4 12.93 -5.50 28.95
CA TYR A 4 13.62 -4.71 27.93
C TYR A 4 12.66 -3.69 27.30
N GLY A 5 13.17 -2.50 26.98
CA GLY A 5 12.41 -1.45 26.29
C GLY A 5 12.14 -1.79 24.81
N LEU A 6 11.11 -1.21 24.18
CA LEU A 6 10.81 -1.47 22.76
C LEU A 6 12.03 -1.19 21.86
N ASN A 7 12.70 -0.05 22.10
CA ASN A 7 13.87 0.36 21.31
C ASN A 7 15.09 -0.55 21.55
N GLU A 8 15.24 -1.05 22.78
CA GLU A 8 16.29 -1.98 23.14
C GLU A 8 16.09 -3.34 22.45
N LEU A 9 14.86 -3.87 22.47
CA LEU A 9 14.50 -5.11 21.77
C LEU A 9 14.78 -5.02 20.27
N ARG A 10 14.43 -3.89 19.64
CA ARG A 10 14.77 -3.63 18.23
C ARG A 10 16.27 -3.75 17.98
N LYS A 11 17.06 -3.11 18.84
CA LYS A 11 18.52 -3.10 18.72
C LYS A 11 19.09 -4.50 18.93
N MET A 12 18.67 -5.20 19.99
CA MET A 12 19.12 -6.55 20.31
C MET A 12 18.88 -7.52 19.16
N TYR A 13 17.70 -7.47 18.52
CA TYR A 13 17.39 -8.30 17.36
C TYR A 13 18.31 -8.01 16.17
N LEU A 14 18.45 -6.74 15.80
CA LEU A 14 19.24 -6.35 14.64
C LEU A 14 20.73 -6.65 14.86
N ASP A 15 21.26 -6.38 16.06
CA ASP A 15 22.64 -6.72 16.42
C ASP A 15 22.87 -8.24 16.40
N PHE A 16 21.88 -9.03 16.86
CA PHE A 16 21.95 -10.49 16.85
C PHE A 16 22.10 -11.03 15.43
N PHE A 17 21.25 -10.60 14.49
CA PHE A 17 21.35 -11.06 13.09
C PHE A 17 22.56 -10.49 12.34
N GLU A 18 23.00 -9.27 12.68
CA GLU A 18 24.27 -8.73 12.19
C GLU A 18 25.46 -9.60 12.64
N SER A 19 25.43 -10.14 13.86
CA SER A 19 26.43 -11.12 14.34
C SER A 19 26.41 -12.46 13.58
N LYS A 20 25.30 -12.78 12.89
CA LYS A 20 25.15 -13.93 11.97
C LYS A 20 25.42 -13.55 10.50
N GLU A 21 26.14 -12.44 10.28
CA GLU A 21 26.53 -11.92 8.97
C GLU A 21 25.35 -11.43 8.09
N HIS A 22 24.22 -11.09 8.69
CA HIS A 22 23.14 -10.44 7.95
C HIS A 22 23.49 -8.97 7.72
N LEU A 23 23.24 -8.48 6.50
CA LEU A 23 23.26 -7.05 6.23
C LEU A 23 22.05 -6.40 6.90
N ARG A 24 22.32 -5.59 7.94
CA ARG A 24 21.32 -4.73 8.55
C ARG A 24 20.94 -3.62 7.58
N ALA A 25 19.73 -3.67 7.03
CA ALA A 25 19.20 -2.61 6.17
C ALA A 25 18.25 -1.70 6.96
N ASN A 26 18.18 -0.44 6.53
CA ASN A 26 17.19 0.51 7.05
C ASN A 26 15.78 0.06 6.64
N SER A 27 14.77 0.51 7.40
CA SER A 27 13.39 0.32 7.00
C SER A 27 13.10 1.00 5.66
N PHE A 28 12.35 0.32 4.81
CA PHE A 28 11.84 0.88 3.55
C PHE A 28 10.65 1.81 3.83
N SER A 29 10.35 2.70 2.88
CA SER A 29 9.17 3.57 2.91
C SER A 29 7.87 2.76 2.99
N LEU A 30 6.87 3.29 3.70
CA LEU A 30 5.49 2.77 3.69
C LEU A 30 4.84 2.85 2.31
N VAL A 31 5.38 3.69 1.41
CA VAL A 31 4.97 3.77 0.00
C VAL A 31 5.73 2.68 -0.77
N PRO A 32 5.04 1.65 -1.29
CA PRO A 32 5.69 0.60 -2.07
C PRO A 32 6.34 1.17 -3.32
N HIS A 33 7.57 0.73 -3.59
CA HIS A 33 8.31 1.06 -4.81
C HIS A 33 8.14 -0.07 -5.82
N ASN A 34 7.68 0.24 -7.04
CA ASN A 34 7.44 -0.74 -8.11
C ASN A 34 6.46 -1.89 -7.82
N ASP A 35 5.75 -1.89 -6.68
CA ASP A 35 4.69 -2.87 -6.38
C ASP A 35 3.31 -2.20 -6.51
N LYS A 36 2.57 -2.58 -7.56
CA LYS A 36 1.20 -2.09 -7.81
C LYS A 36 0.12 -2.86 -7.05
N SER A 37 0.46 -4.00 -6.45
CA SER A 37 -0.48 -4.84 -5.70
C SER A 37 -0.77 -4.29 -4.30
N LEU A 38 0.17 -3.52 -3.74
CA LEU A 38 0.07 -2.99 -2.38
C LEU A 38 -0.23 -1.49 -2.36
N LEU A 39 -1.20 -1.10 -1.52
CA LEU A 39 -1.45 0.30 -1.22
C LEU A 39 -0.38 0.83 -0.26
N LEU A 40 -0.09 0.11 0.82
CA LEU A 40 0.94 0.44 1.81
C LEU A 40 1.73 -0.83 2.13
N ILE A 41 3.00 -0.68 2.51
CA ILE A 41 3.81 -1.81 3.00
C ILE A 41 3.18 -2.34 4.30
N ASN A 42 2.84 -3.62 4.31
CA ASN A 42 2.11 -4.30 5.38
C ASN A 42 2.89 -5.47 6.03
N SER A 43 4.07 -5.79 5.50
CA SER A 43 4.99 -6.82 5.99
C SER A 43 6.45 -6.48 5.67
N GLY A 44 7.37 -7.15 6.38
CA GLY A 44 8.82 -7.02 6.19
C GLY A 44 9.32 -7.50 4.83
N MET A 45 8.73 -8.57 4.29
CA MET A 45 9.13 -9.12 2.99
C MET A 45 8.69 -8.28 1.79
N ALA A 46 7.65 -7.44 1.94
CA ALA A 46 7.01 -6.79 0.80
C ALA A 46 7.98 -5.95 -0.07
N PRO A 47 8.92 -5.17 0.50
CA PRO A 47 9.95 -4.48 -0.28
C PRO A 47 11.00 -5.41 -0.92
N LEU A 48 11.10 -6.66 -0.45
CA LEU A 48 12.14 -7.64 -0.81
C LEU A 48 11.67 -8.69 -1.82
N LYS A 49 10.38 -8.69 -2.22
CA LYS A 49 9.81 -9.60 -3.22
C LYS A 49 10.66 -9.73 -4.51
N PRO A 50 11.24 -8.66 -5.08
CA PRO A 50 12.08 -8.78 -6.27
C PRO A 50 13.33 -9.67 -6.07
N TYR A 51 13.85 -9.75 -4.84
CA TYR A 51 15.00 -10.59 -4.51
C TYR A 51 14.61 -12.06 -4.38
N PHE A 52 13.47 -12.35 -3.75
CA PHE A 52 12.93 -13.71 -3.64
C PHE A 52 12.61 -14.34 -4.99
N THR A 53 12.10 -13.53 -5.92
CA THR A 53 11.76 -13.97 -7.29
C THR A 53 12.95 -13.98 -8.25
N GLY A 54 14.11 -13.49 -7.82
CA GLY A 54 15.31 -13.36 -8.66
C GLY A 54 15.21 -12.28 -9.75
N GLN A 55 14.20 -11.40 -9.69
CA GLN A 55 14.07 -10.25 -10.59
C GLN A 55 15.20 -9.23 -10.38
N GLU A 56 15.64 -9.08 -9.14
CA GLU A 56 16.78 -8.24 -8.76
C GLU A 56 17.79 -9.03 -7.93
N THR A 57 19.07 -8.64 -7.99
CA THR A 57 20.11 -9.21 -7.14
C THR A 57 20.11 -8.50 -5.79
N PRO A 58 19.97 -9.22 -4.66
CA PRO A 58 20.00 -8.59 -3.35
C PRO A 58 21.41 -8.05 -3.03
N PRO A 59 21.52 -6.97 -2.23
CA PRO A 59 22.81 -6.41 -1.82
C PRO A 59 23.63 -7.36 -0.94
N SER A 60 22.97 -8.32 -0.29
CA SER A 60 23.56 -9.41 0.47
C SER A 60 22.62 -10.61 0.41
N LYS A 61 23.16 -11.83 0.44
CA LYS A 61 22.34 -13.05 0.51
C LYS A 61 21.62 -13.23 1.85
N ARG A 62 22.09 -12.53 2.89
CA ARG A 62 21.48 -12.46 4.22
C ARG A 62 21.15 -11.02 4.55
N MET A 63 19.92 -10.74 4.94
CA MET A 63 19.50 -9.39 5.32
C MET A 63 18.64 -9.41 6.58
N THR A 64 18.70 -8.33 7.37
CA THR A 64 17.79 -8.12 8.50
C THR A 64 17.28 -6.70 8.53
N THR A 65 16.01 -6.51 8.90
CA THR A 65 15.35 -5.19 8.97
C THR A 65 14.39 -5.11 10.17
N CYS A 66 14.07 -3.87 10.54
CA CYS A 66 12.89 -3.55 11.35
C CYS A 66 11.98 -2.68 10.50
N GLN A 67 11.09 -3.33 9.74
CA GLN A 67 10.26 -2.69 8.74
C GLN A 67 9.04 -2.04 9.38
N LYS A 68 8.82 -0.75 9.11
CA LYS A 68 7.56 -0.08 9.41
C LYS A 68 6.43 -0.63 8.55
N CYS A 69 5.32 -1.00 9.16
CA CYS A 69 4.18 -1.60 8.49
C CYS A 69 2.88 -0.88 8.83
N ILE A 70 1.97 -0.81 7.85
CA ILE A 70 0.59 -0.39 8.08
C ILE A 70 -0.38 -1.48 7.62
N ARG A 71 -1.33 -1.82 8.50
CA ARG A 71 -2.46 -2.70 8.20
C ARG A 71 -3.77 -1.98 8.52
N THR A 72 -4.65 -1.92 7.54
CA THR A 72 -5.97 -1.28 7.68
C THR A 72 -7.12 -2.28 7.72
N GLY A 73 -6.86 -3.58 7.53
CA GLY A 73 -7.89 -4.62 7.52
C GLY A 73 -8.62 -4.73 8.86
N ASP A 74 -7.87 -4.60 9.96
CA ASP A 74 -8.39 -4.72 11.33
C ASP A 74 -8.53 -3.37 12.04
N ILE A 75 -8.68 -2.28 11.28
CA ILE A 75 -8.76 -0.92 11.84
C ILE A 75 -9.90 -0.79 12.87
N GLU A 76 -10.98 -1.57 12.73
CA GLU A 76 -12.11 -1.57 13.66
C GLU A 76 -11.83 -2.31 14.99
N ASN A 77 -10.75 -3.11 15.05
CA ASN A 77 -10.30 -3.81 16.26
C ASN A 77 -9.31 -2.96 17.09
N VAL A 78 -8.77 -1.89 16.50
CA VAL A 78 -7.85 -0.96 17.17
C VAL A 78 -8.56 -0.32 18.35
N GLY A 79 -7.89 -0.33 19.51
CA GLY A 79 -8.42 0.19 20.77
C GLY A 79 -9.40 -0.72 21.50
N LYS A 80 -10.06 -1.65 20.81
CA LYS A 80 -10.96 -2.65 21.41
C LYS A 80 -10.20 -3.87 21.93
N THR A 81 -9.19 -4.31 21.20
CA THR A 81 -8.36 -5.47 21.55
C THR A 81 -7.01 -5.05 22.13
N ALA A 82 -6.32 -5.97 22.80
CA ALA A 82 -5.01 -5.72 23.41
C ALA A 82 -3.84 -5.70 22.40
N ARG A 83 -4.04 -6.20 21.18
CA ARG A 83 -2.97 -6.58 20.24
C ARG A 83 -3.03 -5.96 18.85
N HIS A 84 -4.11 -5.28 18.48
CA HIS A 84 -4.25 -4.67 17.15
C HIS A 84 -3.84 -3.20 17.17
N GLY A 85 -2.93 -2.85 16.26
CA GLY A 85 -2.57 -1.49 15.89
C GLY A 85 -2.59 -1.32 14.38
N THR A 86 -2.80 -0.11 13.90
CA THR A 86 -2.74 0.23 12.48
C THR A 86 -1.28 0.27 12.01
N PHE A 87 -0.41 0.87 12.82
CA PHE A 87 1.03 0.91 12.61
C PHE A 87 1.72 -0.02 13.60
N PHE A 88 2.68 -0.78 13.09
CA PHE A 88 3.53 -1.64 13.89
C PHE A 88 4.87 -1.84 13.18
N GLU A 89 5.85 -2.33 13.92
CA GLU A 89 7.18 -2.60 13.42
C GLU A 89 7.38 -4.11 13.32
N MET A 90 7.79 -4.58 12.14
CA MET A 90 8.05 -5.98 11.88
C MET A 90 9.56 -6.21 11.78
N LEU A 91 10.09 -6.90 12.78
CA LEU A 91 11.44 -7.44 12.74
C LEU A 91 11.48 -8.64 11.78
N GLY A 92 12.51 -8.70 10.94
CA GLY A 92 12.67 -9.82 10.01
C GLY A 92 14.13 -10.08 9.66
N ASN A 93 14.46 -11.35 9.50
CA ASN A 93 15.67 -11.84 8.85
C ASN A 93 15.29 -12.62 7.59
N PHE A 94 16.10 -12.46 6.55
CA PHE A 94 15.81 -12.94 5.21
C PHE A 94 17.04 -13.67 4.62
N SER A 95 16.77 -14.81 4.00
CA SER A 95 17.74 -15.61 3.25
C SER A 95 17.36 -15.62 1.78
N PHE A 96 18.32 -15.31 0.91
CA PHE A 96 18.18 -15.39 -0.55
C PHE A 96 19.05 -16.53 -1.08
N GLY A 97 18.58 -17.77 -0.90
CA GLY A 97 19.26 -19.00 -1.33
C GLY A 97 20.57 -19.29 -0.60
N ASP A 98 20.66 -18.94 0.70
CA ASP A 98 21.88 -19.15 1.51
C ASP A 98 21.69 -20.17 2.64
N TYR A 99 20.83 -19.87 3.62
CA TYR A 99 20.40 -20.78 4.68
C TYR A 99 18.90 -21.07 4.60
N PHE A 100 18.43 -22.13 5.26
CA PHE A 100 17.01 -22.51 5.26
C PHE A 100 16.52 -22.92 6.66
N LYS A 101 15.72 -23.98 6.79
CA LYS A 101 15.03 -24.36 8.04
C LYS A 101 15.96 -24.61 9.21
N GLU A 102 17.05 -25.36 9.02
CA GLU A 102 17.97 -25.77 10.10
C GLU A 102 18.54 -24.54 10.85
N GLU A 103 19.10 -23.58 10.11
CA GLU A 103 19.66 -22.36 10.71
C GLU A 103 18.58 -21.36 11.13
N ALA A 104 17.49 -21.22 10.36
CA ALA A 104 16.41 -20.30 10.71
C ALA A 104 15.78 -20.65 12.06
N ILE A 105 15.50 -21.94 12.27
CA ILE A 105 14.95 -22.45 13.53
C ILE A 105 15.98 -22.30 14.66
N ALA A 106 17.24 -22.66 14.43
CA ALA A 106 18.30 -22.53 15.43
C ALA A 106 18.45 -21.08 15.93
N TRP A 107 18.54 -20.11 15.01
CA TRP A 107 18.73 -18.71 15.37
C TRP A 107 17.50 -18.10 16.03
N ALA A 108 16.29 -18.48 15.61
CA ALA A 108 15.07 -18.04 16.27
C ALA A 108 15.00 -18.55 17.72
N TRP A 109 15.35 -19.83 17.94
CA TRP A 109 15.40 -20.42 19.28
C TRP A 109 16.51 -19.82 20.16
N GLU A 110 17.70 -19.63 19.60
CA GLU A 110 18.84 -18.97 20.26
C GLU A 110 18.47 -17.55 20.72
N PHE A 111 17.80 -16.77 19.86
CA PHE A 111 17.38 -15.42 20.20
C PHE A 111 16.45 -15.40 21.42
N PHE A 112 15.43 -16.27 21.46
CA PHE A 112 14.53 -16.31 22.61
C PHE A 112 15.20 -16.86 23.87
N THR A 113 15.93 -17.96 23.75
CA THR A 113 16.37 -18.73 24.92
C THR A 113 17.69 -18.27 25.51
N GLU A 114 18.60 -17.76 24.68
CA GLU A 114 19.94 -17.34 25.10
C GLU A 114 20.10 -15.82 25.11
N VAL A 115 19.53 -15.09 24.13
CA VAL A 115 19.66 -13.62 24.06
C VAL A 115 18.62 -12.93 24.95
N LEU A 116 17.35 -13.30 24.81
CA LEU A 116 16.26 -12.76 25.63
C LEU A 116 16.09 -13.48 26.96
N GLU A 117 16.71 -14.67 27.11
CA GLU A 117 16.62 -15.53 28.30
C GLU A 117 15.16 -15.86 28.69
N VAL A 118 14.31 -16.07 27.68
CA VAL A 118 12.94 -16.55 27.88
C VAL A 118 12.98 -18.01 28.32
N PRO A 119 12.32 -18.37 29.43
CA PRO A 119 12.27 -19.75 29.89
C PRO A 119 11.64 -20.68 28.83
N LYS A 120 12.31 -21.80 28.52
CA LYS A 120 11.94 -22.73 27.45
C LYS A 120 10.55 -23.34 27.66
N GLU A 121 10.11 -23.48 28.91
CA GLU A 121 8.79 -23.98 29.28
C GLU A 121 7.63 -23.05 28.91
N LEU A 122 7.91 -21.76 28.64
CA LEU A 122 6.89 -20.83 28.16
C LEU A 122 6.80 -20.80 26.63
N LEU A 123 7.78 -21.38 25.94
CA LEU A 123 7.85 -21.38 24.49
C LEU A 123 7.13 -22.59 23.90
N TYR A 124 6.27 -22.31 22.93
CA TYR A 124 5.58 -23.30 22.12
C TYR A 124 5.85 -22.99 20.65
N VAL A 125 5.79 -23.99 19.79
CA VAL A 125 5.94 -23.81 18.35
C VAL A 125 4.82 -24.49 17.60
N SER A 126 4.42 -23.91 16.48
CA SER A 126 3.56 -24.56 15.51
C SER A 126 4.33 -24.90 14.24
N VAL A 127 3.88 -25.92 13.51
CA VAL A 127 4.42 -26.33 12.22
C VAL A 127 3.27 -26.68 11.27
N TYR A 128 3.48 -26.48 9.97
CA TYR A 128 2.52 -26.90 8.97
C TYR A 128 2.27 -28.41 9.05
N GLU A 129 1.01 -28.83 8.92
CA GLU A 129 0.59 -30.21 9.13
C GLU A 129 1.34 -31.23 8.24
N GLU A 130 1.84 -30.80 7.08
CA GLU A 130 2.62 -31.62 6.15
C GLU A 130 4.15 -31.37 6.21
N ASP A 131 4.65 -30.53 7.14
CA ASP A 131 6.08 -30.21 7.26
C ASP A 131 6.78 -31.01 8.36
N ASP A 132 7.01 -32.30 8.10
CA ASP A 132 7.74 -33.22 8.99
C ASP A 132 9.19 -32.79 9.26
N GLU A 133 9.80 -32.06 8.33
CA GLU A 133 11.17 -31.58 8.44
C GLU A 133 11.29 -30.53 9.55
N ALA A 134 10.40 -29.54 9.57
CA ALA A 134 10.40 -28.51 10.60
C ALA A 134 10.14 -29.09 12.00
N GLU A 135 9.18 -30.02 12.15
CA GLU A 135 8.93 -30.72 13.42
C GLU A 135 10.19 -31.44 13.92
N LYS A 136 10.85 -32.16 13.02
CA LYS A 136 12.06 -32.90 13.35
C LYS A 136 13.20 -31.97 13.78
N ILE A 137 13.40 -30.84 13.12
CA ILE A 137 14.42 -29.85 13.51
C ILE A 137 14.10 -29.31 14.92
N TRP A 138 12.87 -28.86 15.17
CA TRP A 138 12.48 -28.39 16.49
C TRP A 138 12.69 -29.42 17.61
N HIS A 139 12.29 -30.67 17.37
CA HIS A 139 12.39 -31.71 18.38
C HIS A 139 13.81 -32.26 18.56
N GLU A 140 14.49 -32.59 17.46
CA GLU A 140 15.78 -33.27 17.50
C GLU A 140 16.95 -32.30 17.64
N GLN A 141 16.92 -31.13 17.00
CA GLN A 141 17.99 -30.14 17.06
C GLN A 141 17.84 -29.27 18.32
N GLU A 142 16.71 -28.58 18.44
CA GLU A 142 16.48 -27.58 19.49
C GLU A 142 15.96 -28.16 20.82
N LYS A 143 15.62 -29.46 20.81
CA LYS A 143 15.12 -30.21 21.97
C LYS A 143 13.80 -29.69 22.51
N VAL A 144 12.94 -29.13 21.64
CA VAL A 144 11.59 -28.75 22.02
C VAL A 144 10.78 -30.02 22.33
N PRO A 145 10.11 -30.10 23.49
CA PRO A 145 9.27 -31.25 23.82
C PRO A 145 8.12 -31.42 22.82
N MET A 146 7.75 -32.65 22.43
CA MET A 146 6.67 -32.85 21.44
C MET A 146 5.32 -32.28 21.90
N ASN A 147 5.05 -32.20 23.20
CA ASN A 147 3.84 -31.56 23.73
C ASN A 147 3.86 -30.02 23.65
N HIS A 148 4.97 -29.42 23.19
CA HIS A 148 5.11 -27.99 22.87
C HIS A 148 5.17 -27.73 21.36
N ILE A 149 5.07 -28.77 20.53
CA ILE A 149 5.02 -28.67 19.07
C ILE A 149 3.60 -28.99 18.61
N VAL A 150 2.95 -28.05 17.91
CA VAL A 150 1.56 -28.17 17.46
C VAL A 150 1.48 -28.15 15.94
N ARG A 151 0.92 -29.19 15.33
CA ARG A 151 0.65 -29.19 13.88
C ARG A 151 -0.62 -28.39 13.59
N MET A 152 -0.55 -27.46 12.64
CA MET A 152 -1.72 -26.71 12.19
C MET A 152 -1.86 -26.73 10.67
N GLY A 153 -3.10 -26.50 10.23
CA GLY A 153 -3.45 -26.58 8.81
C GLY A 153 -3.01 -25.36 8.02
N LYS A 154 -3.36 -25.37 6.73
CA LYS A 154 -2.96 -24.34 5.76
C LYS A 154 -3.32 -22.91 6.17
N LYS A 155 -4.45 -22.72 6.86
CA LYS A 155 -4.90 -21.38 7.29
C LYS A 155 -3.91 -20.71 8.24
N ASP A 156 -3.24 -21.50 9.09
CA ASP A 156 -2.44 -21.00 10.20
C ASP A 156 -0.95 -21.14 9.91
N ASN A 157 -0.51 -22.26 9.32
CA ASN A 157 0.91 -22.53 9.05
C ASN A 157 1.29 -22.60 7.56
N PHE A 158 0.57 -21.90 6.68
CA PHE A 158 1.01 -21.71 5.30
C PHE A 158 0.83 -20.25 4.89
N TRP A 159 1.93 -19.60 4.54
CA TRP A 159 1.92 -18.19 4.18
C TRP A 159 1.78 -18.04 2.66
N GLU A 160 0.68 -17.39 2.23
CA GLU A 160 0.44 -17.00 0.84
C GLU A 160 -0.30 -15.65 0.79
N HIS A 161 0.06 -14.79 -0.17
CA HIS A 161 -0.61 -13.51 -0.37
C HIS A 161 -0.83 -13.24 -1.87
N GLY A 162 -1.89 -13.83 -2.41
CA GLY A 162 -2.16 -13.78 -3.85
C GLY A 162 -1.05 -14.48 -4.65
N ALA A 163 -0.80 -14.02 -5.87
CA ALA A 163 0.33 -14.49 -6.66
C ALA A 163 1.65 -13.92 -6.11
N GLY A 164 2.66 -14.77 -5.95
CA GLY A 164 3.93 -14.38 -5.33
C GLY A 164 4.66 -15.51 -4.63
N PRO A 165 5.87 -15.25 -4.09
CA PRO A 165 6.59 -16.20 -3.25
C PRO A 165 5.77 -16.60 -2.02
N CYS A 166 5.72 -17.91 -1.72
CA CYS A 166 4.93 -18.50 -0.64
C CYS A 166 5.55 -19.80 -0.10
N GLY A 167 5.02 -20.33 1.00
CA GLY A 167 5.48 -21.59 1.55
C GLY A 167 4.86 -21.97 2.90
N PRO A 168 5.14 -23.19 3.40
CA PRO A 168 4.80 -23.56 4.76
C PRO A 168 5.56 -22.68 5.75
N CYS A 169 5.04 -22.54 6.96
CA CYS A 169 5.71 -21.80 8.00
C CYS A 169 5.65 -22.50 9.36
N SER A 170 6.50 -22.06 10.27
CA SER A 170 6.50 -22.44 11.66
C SER A 170 6.46 -21.18 12.51
N GLU A 171 5.66 -21.16 13.57
CA GLU A 171 5.47 -19.96 14.40
C GLU A 171 5.87 -20.24 15.84
N ILE A 172 6.45 -19.24 16.50
CA ILE A 172 6.83 -19.29 17.91
C ILE A 172 5.78 -18.53 18.72
N TYR A 173 5.26 -19.23 19.72
CA TYR A 173 4.27 -18.75 20.68
C TYR A 173 4.87 -18.65 22.07
N ILE A 174 4.37 -17.71 22.86
CA ILE A 174 4.67 -17.64 24.29
C ILE A 174 3.38 -17.82 25.09
N ASP A 175 3.41 -18.75 26.07
CA ASP A 175 2.37 -18.90 27.08
C ASP A 175 2.51 -17.80 28.14
N ARG A 176 1.54 -16.89 28.18
CA ARG A 176 1.45 -15.80 29.17
C ARG A 176 0.90 -16.25 30.52
N GLY A 177 0.40 -17.47 30.61
CA GLY A 177 -0.22 -18.05 31.79
C GLY A 177 -1.74 -18.07 31.75
N GLU A 178 -2.34 -18.91 32.59
CA GLU A 178 -3.77 -19.18 32.64
C GLU A 178 -4.64 -17.95 32.88
N GLN A 179 -4.11 -16.90 33.53
CA GLN A 179 -4.84 -15.65 33.78
C GLN A 179 -5.20 -14.89 32.50
N TYR A 180 -4.56 -15.20 31.37
CA TYR A 180 -4.90 -14.66 30.05
C TYR A 180 -5.67 -15.67 29.17
N GLY A 181 -5.97 -16.85 29.72
CA GLY A 181 -6.75 -17.88 29.06
C GLY A 181 -8.23 -17.55 29.00
N CYS A 182 -8.94 -18.20 28.09
CA CYS A 182 -10.40 -18.18 28.05
C CYS A 182 -11.00 -19.32 28.90
N ASP A 183 -12.32 -19.32 29.07
CA ASP A 183 -13.06 -20.36 29.79
C ASP A 183 -13.13 -21.71 29.03
N ASP A 184 -12.51 -21.81 27.85
CA ASP A 184 -12.44 -23.06 27.10
C ASP A 184 -11.48 -24.03 27.82
N PRO A 185 -11.95 -25.21 28.26
CA PRO A 185 -11.10 -26.22 28.90
C PRO A 185 -9.98 -26.74 27.98
N ASN A 186 -10.05 -26.48 26.67
CA ASN A 186 -9.03 -26.83 25.68
C ASN A 186 -8.21 -25.61 25.22
N CYS A 187 -8.15 -24.53 26.00
CA CYS A 187 -7.30 -23.37 25.72
C CYS A 187 -5.84 -23.81 25.46
N ALA A 188 -5.41 -23.68 24.20
CA ALA A 188 -4.12 -24.15 23.69
C ALA A 188 -3.60 -23.20 22.60
N VAL A 189 -2.41 -23.48 22.06
CA VAL A 189 -1.84 -22.78 20.90
C VAL A 189 -2.84 -22.77 19.75
N GLY A 190 -3.02 -21.61 19.10
CA GLY A 190 -4.03 -21.38 18.06
C GLY A 190 -5.40 -20.90 18.59
N CYS A 191 -5.56 -20.74 19.91
CA CYS A 191 -6.74 -20.11 20.48
C CYS A 191 -6.71 -18.58 20.28
N GLU A 192 -7.88 -17.97 20.05
CA GLU A 192 -8.03 -16.52 19.85
C GLU A 192 -7.87 -15.66 21.13
N CYS A 193 -7.75 -16.30 22.30
CA CYS A 193 -7.50 -15.65 23.58
C CYS A 193 -6.09 -15.06 23.66
N ASP A 194 -5.75 -14.42 24.79
CA ASP A 194 -4.48 -13.71 24.96
C ASP A 194 -3.44 -14.55 25.74
N ARG A 195 -3.65 -15.87 25.91
CA ARG A 195 -2.72 -16.77 26.61
C ARG A 195 -1.53 -17.18 25.74
N TYR A 196 -1.81 -17.85 24.62
CA TYR A 196 -0.79 -18.31 23.68
C TYR A 196 -0.69 -17.30 22.54
N VAL A 197 0.30 -16.39 22.63
CA VAL A 197 0.43 -15.31 21.66
C VAL A 197 1.52 -15.65 20.66
N GLU A 198 1.17 -15.62 19.36
CA GLU A 198 2.13 -15.69 18.26
C GLU A 198 3.01 -14.43 18.27
N ILE A 199 4.32 -14.65 18.35
CA ILE A 199 5.32 -13.57 18.38
C ILE A 199 6.13 -13.52 17.09
N TRP A 200 6.53 -14.68 16.55
CA TRP A 200 7.43 -14.75 15.41
C TRP A 200 7.02 -15.87 14.45
N ASN A 201 6.77 -15.52 13.19
CA ASN A 201 6.51 -16.45 12.10
C ASN A 201 7.78 -16.64 11.24
N LEU A 202 8.16 -17.91 11.03
CA LEU A 202 9.26 -18.37 10.18
C LEU A 202 8.68 -19.00 8.90
N VAL A 203 8.65 -18.24 7.80
CA VAL A 203 8.13 -18.69 6.51
C VAL A 203 9.25 -19.35 5.71
N PHE A 204 9.03 -20.61 5.34
CA PHE A 204 9.93 -21.41 4.53
C PHE A 204 9.56 -21.25 3.06
N THR A 205 9.84 -20.08 2.52
CA THR A 205 9.48 -19.69 1.15
C THR A 205 10.17 -20.60 0.13
N GLN A 206 9.39 -21.44 -0.54
CA GLN A 206 9.91 -22.45 -1.48
C GLN A 206 9.07 -22.60 -2.75
N PHE A 207 7.95 -21.88 -2.84
CA PHE A 207 7.06 -21.88 -4.00
C PHE A 207 6.78 -20.45 -4.47
N GLU A 208 6.37 -20.31 -5.72
CA GLU A 208 5.73 -19.15 -6.32
C GLU A 208 4.28 -19.52 -6.62
N ALA A 209 3.32 -18.86 -5.98
CA ALA A 209 1.90 -19.02 -6.27
C ALA A 209 1.53 -18.27 -7.56
N THR A 210 0.82 -18.94 -8.47
CA THR A 210 0.27 -18.31 -9.69
C THR A 210 -1.11 -17.69 -9.42
N PRO A 211 -1.60 -16.76 -10.26
CA PRO A 211 -2.97 -16.25 -10.17
C PRO A 211 -4.04 -17.34 -10.26
N GLU A 212 -3.72 -18.47 -10.92
CA GLU A 212 -4.58 -19.64 -11.06
C GLU A 212 -4.58 -20.56 -9.83
N GLY A 213 -3.72 -20.29 -8.84
CA GLY A 213 -3.60 -21.06 -7.60
C GLY A 213 -2.66 -22.26 -7.68
N GLU A 214 -1.77 -22.30 -8.68
CA GLU A 214 -0.73 -23.34 -8.77
C GLU A 214 0.53 -22.92 -7.99
N TYR A 215 1.26 -23.89 -7.43
CA TYR A 215 2.53 -23.66 -6.73
C TYR A 215 3.71 -24.15 -7.56
N ILE A 216 4.53 -23.22 -8.04
CA ILE A 216 5.73 -23.53 -8.82
C ILE A 216 6.94 -23.48 -7.89
N PRO A 217 7.76 -24.53 -7.78
CA PRO A 217 8.98 -24.49 -6.96
C PRO A 217 9.91 -23.35 -7.36
N LEU A 218 10.42 -22.61 -6.37
CA LEU A 218 11.43 -21.59 -6.60
C LEU A 218 12.77 -22.22 -7.01
N ALA A 219 13.58 -21.46 -7.74
CA ALA A 219 14.92 -21.91 -8.16
C ALA A 219 15.83 -22.26 -6.98
N PHE A 220 15.61 -21.59 -5.85
CA PHE A 220 16.24 -21.85 -4.56
C PHE A 220 15.24 -21.53 -3.44
N PRO A 221 15.20 -22.34 -2.36
CA PRO A 221 14.41 -22.01 -1.18
C PRO A 221 15.00 -20.81 -0.44
N ASN A 222 14.14 -20.10 0.27
CA ASN A 222 14.45 -18.83 0.93
C ASN A 222 13.81 -18.78 2.31
N ILE A 223 14.26 -17.84 3.13
CA ILE A 223 13.67 -17.55 4.43
C ILE A 223 13.09 -16.15 4.41
N ASP A 224 11.82 -16.07 4.81
CA ASP A 224 11.15 -14.85 5.20
C ASP A 224 10.69 -15.02 6.65
N THR A 225 10.89 -14.01 7.48
CA THR A 225 10.39 -14.05 8.84
C THR A 225 9.76 -12.72 9.23
N GLY A 226 8.77 -12.80 10.11
CA GLY A 226 8.10 -11.64 10.66
C GLY A 226 7.86 -11.80 12.15
N MET A 227 8.45 -10.91 12.94
CA MET A 227 8.19 -10.79 14.38
C MET A 227 7.64 -9.40 14.68
N GLY A 228 6.47 -9.35 15.33
CA GLY A 228 5.87 -8.09 15.75
C GLY A 228 6.62 -7.51 16.95
N LEU A 229 7.33 -6.40 16.77
CA LEU A 229 8.16 -5.80 17.82
C LEU A 229 7.32 -5.37 19.04
N GLU A 230 6.14 -4.79 18.80
CA GLU A 230 5.22 -4.41 19.88
C GLU A 230 4.72 -5.61 20.67
N ARG A 231 4.44 -6.74 20.00
CA ARG A 231 4.01 -7.97 20.70
C ARG A 231 5.14 -8.56 21.52
N LEU A 232 6.36 -8.60 20.97
CA LEU A 232 7.54 -9.00 21.73
C LEU A 232 7.72 -8.12 22.97
N ALA A 233 7.55 -6.81 22.85
CA ALA A 233 7.66 -5.89 23.97
C ALA A 233 6.56 -6.10 25.03
N VAL A 234 5.32 -6.42 24.62
CA VAL A 234 4.25 -6.80 25.56
C VAL A 234 4.70 -7.96 26.46
N MET A 235 5.34 -8.97 25.85
CA MET A 235 5.83 -10.15 26.56
C MET A 235 6.99 -9.83 27.49
N MET A 236 8.02 -9.15 26.97
CA MET A 236 9.24 -8.88 27.75
C MET A 236 9.02 -7.83 28.85
N GLN A 237 8.05 -6.92 28.68
CA GLN A 237 7.69 -5.95 29.70
C GLN A 237 6.61 -6.45 30.67
N GLU A 238 6.06 -7.66 30.45
CA GLU A 238 4.99 -8.25 31.25
C GLU A 238 3.77 -7.32 31.39
N VAL A 239 3.41 -6.64 30.29
CA VAL A 239 2.26 -5.72 30.24
C VAL A 239 1.06 -6.37 29.56
N GLU A 240 -0.13 -5.77 29.70
CA GLU A 240 -1.38 -6.35 29.21
C GLU A 240 -1.57 -6.19 27.70
N SER A 241 -1.21 -5.02 27.14
CA SER A 241 -1.50 -4.65 25.76
C SER A 241 -0.36 -3.89 25.10
N ILE A 242 -0.37 -3.78 23.77
CA ILE A 242 0.60 -2.97 23.01
C ILE A 242 0.60 -1.50 23.44
N PHE A 243 -0.52 -1.01 23.98
CA PHE A 243 -0.67 0.37 24.48
C PHE A 243 -0.02 0.60 25.85
N ASP A 244 0.44 -0.46 26.51
CA ASP A 244 1.13 -0.40 27.80
C ASP A 244 2.65 -0.51 27.67
N VAL A 245 3.16 -0.81 26.46
CA VAL A 245 4.58 -0.84 26.13
C VAL A 245 5.20 0.55 26.30
N ASP A 246 6.36 0.64 26.93
CA ASP A 246 7.07 1.87 27.31
C ASP A 246 6.96 3.07 26.33
N THR A 247 7.34 2.93 25.07
CA THR A 247 7.30 4.03 24.09
C THR A 247 5.88 4.44 23.72
N ILE A 248 4.98 3.47 23.56
CA ILE A 248 3.56 3.70 23.23
C ILE A 248 2.82 4.25 24.44
N ARG A 249 3.17 3.80 25.64
CA ARG A 249 2.69 4.30 26.92
C ARG A 249 3.06 5.77 27.11
N ALA A 250 4.26 6.20 26.74
CA ALA A 250 4.65 7.61 26.80
C ALA A 250 3.70 8.50 25.98
N LEU A 251 3.34 8.05 24.77
CA LEU A 251 2.37 8.73 23.91
C LEU A 251 0.95 8.70 24.51
N ARG A 252 0.50 7.52 24.96
CA ARG A 252 -0.80 7.33 25.61
C ARG A 252 -0.99 8.21 26.84
N ASP A 253 0.04 8.30 27.67
CA ASP A 253 0.03 9.11 28.87
C ASP A 253 -0.04 10.61 28.51
N GLU A 254 0.56 11.04 27.41
CA GLU A 254 0.40 12.39 26.87
C GLU A 254 -1.04 12.65 26.39
N VAL A 255 -1.67 11.68 25.71
CA VAL A 255 -3.10 11.74 25.37
C VAL A 255 -3.94 11.94 26.63
N CYS A 256 -3.67 11.16 27.69
CA CYS A 256 -4.38 11.27 28.98
C CYS A 256 -4.22 12.66 29.62
N LYS A 257 -3.01 13.23 29.58
CA LYS A 257 -2.74 14.59 30.11
C LYS A 257 -3.51 15.66 29.36
N ILE A 258 -3.50 15.61 28.02
CA ILE A 258 -4.22 16.57 27.17
C ILE A 258 -5.73 16.47 27.42
N ALA A 259 -6.28 15.25 27.44
CA ALA A 259 -7.69 14.98 27.67
C ALA A 259 -8.14 15.14 29.13
N LYS A 260 -7.20 15.23 30.09
CA LYS A 260 -7.48 15.25 31.54
C LYS A 260 -8.31 14.04 32.00
N VAL A 261 -8.02 12.88 31.43
CA VAL A 261 -8.66 11.59 31.76
C VAL A 261 -7.65 10.62 32.37
N THR A 262 -8.16 9.52 32.93
CA THR A 262 -7.33 8.45 33.52
C THR A 262 -7.58 7.15 32.77
N TYR A 263 -6.52 6.56 32.21
CA TYR A 263 -6.56 5.26 31.54
C TYR A 263 -6.85 4.12 32.53
N LYS A 264 -7.58 3.09 32.08
CA LYS A 264 -8.10 1.95 32.88
C LYS A 264 -9.18 2.31 33.90
N LYS A 265 -9.81 3.48 33.78
CA LYS A 265 -10.94 3.88 34.65
C LYS A 265 -12.30 3.51 34.04
N GLU A 266 -12.45 3.68 32.73
CA GLU A 266 -13.69 3.40 32.00
C GLU A 266 -13.35 2.87 30.61
N ALA A 267 -13.91 1.70 30.25
CA ALA A 267 -13.59 1.01 29.00
C ALA A 267 -13.84 1.86 27.74
N LYS A 268 -14.91 2.68 27.73
CA LYS A 268 -15.24 3.55 26.60
C LYS A 268 -14.20 4.67 26.41
N THR A 269 -13.71 5.23 27.51
CA THR A 269 -12.64 6.22 27.52
C THR A 269 -11.34 5.58 27.03
N ASP A 270 -11.03 4.37 27.49
CA ASP A 270 -9.81 3.65 27.12
C ASP A 270 -9.75 3.36 25.61
N ILE A 271 -10.87 2.99 24.99
CA ILE A 271 -10.94 2.81 23.53
C ILE A 271 -10.52 4.09 22.81
N SER A 272 -11.03 5.25 23.24
CA SER A 272 -10.70 6.54 22.63
C SER A 272 -9.23 6.92 22.83
N ILE A 273 -8.69 6.71 24.04
CA ILE A 273 -7.27 6.95 24.34
C ILE A 273 -6.37 6.09 23.43
N ARG A 274 -6.69 4.79 23.31
CA ARG A 274 -5.93 3.85 22.48
C ARG A 274 -5.99 4.18 21.00
N LEU A 275 -7.17 4.53 20.48
CA LEU A 275 -7.35 4.93 19.07
C LEU A 275 -6.53 6.17 18.71
N ILE A 276 -6.57 7.21 19.56
CA ILE A 276 -5.76 8.40 19.37
C ILE A 276 -4.27 8.03 19.35
N THR A 277 -3.83 7.22 20.32
CA THR A 277 -2.43 6.78 20.47
C THR A 277 -1.93 6.03 19.23
N ASP A 278 -2.70 5.07 18.71
CA ASP A 278 -2.34 4.30 17.51
C ASP A 278 -2.33 5.15 16.23
N HIS A 279 -3.40 5.91 16.02
CA HIS A 279 -3.60 6.60 14.76
C HIS A 279 -2.63 7.78 14.60
N ILE A 280 -2.29 8.51 15.67
CA ILE A 280 -1.30 9.59 15.55
C ILE A 280 0.10 9.06 15.24
N ARG A 281 0.47 7.89 15.79
CA ARG A 281 1.72 7.19 15.43
C ARG A 281 1.70 6.83 13.94
N SER A 282 0.61 6.24 13.47
CA SER A 282 0.42 5.87 12.07
C SER A 282 0.52 7.07 11.12
N VAL A 283 -0.24 8.14 11.39
CA VAL A 283 -0.26 9.36 10.57
C VAL A 283 1.12 10.01 10.52
N THR A 284 1.83 10.06 11.64
CA THR A 284 3.19 10.62 11.72
C THR A 284 4.15 9.91 10.77
N PHE A 285 4.21 8.57 10.81
CA PHE A 285 5.06 7.78 9.91
C PHE A 285 4.61 7.84 8.45
N MET A 286 3.30 7.86 8.18
CA MET A 286 2.80 8.03 6.82
C MET A 286 3.22 9.37 6.23
N THR A 287 3.11 10.46 7.00
CA THR A 287 3.52 11.78 6.58
C THR A 287 5.04 11.88 6.40
N SER A 288 5.84 11.25 7.27
CA SER A 288 7.30 11.24 7.10
C SER A 288 7.74 10.56 5.79
N ASP A 289 6.97 9.59 5.30
CA ASP A 289 7.17 8.93 4.01
C ASP A 289 6.58 9.68 2.80
N GLY A 290 6.13 10.92 3.00
CA GLY A 290 5.66 11.78 1.93
C GLY A 290 4.19 11.57 1.54
N ILE A 291 3.42 10.79 2.31
CA ILE A 291 1.99 10.65 2.07
C ILE A 291 1.27 11.92 2.52
N LEU A 292 0.46 12.49 1.62
CA LEU A 292 -0.36 13.68 1.87
C LEU A 292 -1.84 13.31 2.00
N PRO A 293 -2.63 14.00 2.85
CA PRO A 293 -4.07 13.81 2.92
C PRO A 293 -4.74 14.00 1.55
N SER A 294 -5.55 13.02 1.10
CA SER A 294 -6.27 13.08 -0.17
C SER A 294 -7.62 12.38 -0.09
N ASN A 295 -8.41 12.41 -1.17
CA ASN A 295 -9.70 11.70 -1.25
C ASN A 295 -9.57 10.24 -1.70
N GLU A 296 -8.39 9.78 -2.14
CA GLU A 296 -8.21 8.45 -2.75
C GLU A 296 -6.85 7.83 -2.40
N GLY A 297 -6.77 6.50 -2.41
CA GLY A 297 -5.53 5.76 -2.20
C GLY A 297 -4.90 5.97 -0.82
N ARG A 298 -3.59 6.15 -0.76
CA ARG A 298 -2.81 6.26 0.49
C ARG A 298 -3.20 7.50 1.30
N GLY A 299 -3.44 8.61 0.61
CA GLY A 299 -3.82 9.87 1.24
C GLY A 299 -5.21 9.82 1.87
N TYR A 300 -6.11 8.98 1.33
CA TYR A 300 -7.39 8.69 1.98
C TYR A 300 -7.20 7.96 3.30
N VAL A 301 -6.34 6.93 3.35
CA VAL A 301 -6.04 6.19 4.59
C VAL A 301 -5.48 7.13 5.66
N LEU A 302 -4.48 7.94 5.31
CA LEU A 302 -3.89 8.92 6.23
C LEU A 302 -4.96 9.86 6.79
N ARG A 303 -5.79 10.42 5.90
CA ARG A 303 -6.88 11.32 6.27
C ARG A 303 -7.89 10.65 7.19
N ARG A 304 -8.30 9.41 6.90
CA ARG A 304 -9.24 8.63 7.71
C ARG A 304 -8.71 8.45 9.13
N LEU A 305 -7.44 8.04 9.28
CA LEU A 305 -6.81 7.85 10.59
C LEU A 305 -6.73 9.15 11.39
N LEU A 306 -6.30 10.25 10.76
CA LEU A 306 -6.22 11.57 11.40
C LEU A 306 -7.59 12.02 11.90
N ARG A 307 -8.63 11.91 11.06
CA ARG A 307 -9.99 12.35 11.41
C ARG A 307 -10.62 11.48 12.50
N ARG A 308 -10.37 10.17 12.50
CA ARG A 308 -10.77 9.27 13.61
C ARG A 308 -10.10 9.69 14.92
N ALA A 309 -8.79 9.94 14.92
CA ALA A 309 -8.08 10.43 16.11
C ALA A 309 -8.67 11.77 16.62
N ALA A 310 -8.90 12.73 15.72
CA ALA A 310 -9.50 14.02 16.08
C ALA A 310 -10.92 13.87 16.66
N ARG A 311 -11.76 13.00 16.08
CA ARG A 311 -13.11 12.68 16.61
C ARG A 311 -13.03 12.13 18.02
N HIS A 312 -12.15 11.16 18.28
CA HIS A 312 -11.99 10.59 19.62
C HIS A 312 -11.46 11.62 20.62
N GLY A 313 -10.64 12.59 20.18
CA GLY A 313 -10.26 13.73 21.00
C GLY A 313 -11.47 14.54 21.47
N LYS A 314 -12.43 14.82 20.58
CA LYS A 314 -13.68 15.49 20.96
C LYS A 314 -14.54 14.67 21.92
N LEU A 315 -14.62 13.34 21.73
CA LEU A 315 -15.34 12.45 22.66
C LEU A 315 -14.75 12.47 24.07
N LEU A 316 -13.44 12.71 24.19
CA LEU A 316 -12.75 12.89 25.46
C LEU A 316 -12.86 14.32 26.02
N GLY A 317 -13.49 15.25 25.31
CA GLY A 317 -13.64 16.65 25.72
C GLY A 317 -12.40 17.51 25.46
N ILE A 318 -11.51 17.11 24.54
CA ILE A 318 -10.39 17.96 24.10
C ILE A 318 -10.92 19.09 23.21
N GLU A 319 -10.54 20.32 23.54
CA GLU A 319 -10.85 21.51 22.75
C GLU A 319 -9.66 21.93 21.88
N GLY A 320 -9.94 22.28 20.63
CA GLY A 320 -8.94 22.76 19.66
C GLY A 320 -8.04 21.66 19.09
N ALA A 321 -7.02 22.09 18.35
CA ALA A 321 -6.02 21.20 17.75
C ALA A 321 -5.07 20.64 18.83
N PHE A 322 -4.83 19.33 18.81
CA PHE A 322 -3.99 18.64 19.78
C PHE A 322 -3.09 17.56 19.15
N LEU A 323 -3.40 17.09 17.94
CA LEU A 323 -2.63 16.01 17.30
C LEU A 323 -1.18 16.42 17.07
N ALA A 324 -0.92 17.69 16.73
CA ALA A 324 0.44 18.20 16.56
C ALA A 324 1.31 18.01 17.82
N LYS A 325 0.77 18.19 19.04
CA LYS A 325 1.55 17.99 20.27
C LYS A 325 1.91 16.52 20.50
N LEU A 326 1.07 15.61 20.03
CA LEU A 326 1.32 14.18 20.12
C LEU A 326 2.40 13.72 19.14
N VAL A 327 2.55 14.40 18.00
CA VAL A 327 3.62 14.15 17.02
C VAL A 327 5.00 14.32 17.66
N GLU A 328 5.19 15.33 18.52
CA GLU A 328 6.45 15.55 19.27
C GLU A 328 6.90 14.27 20.00
N VAL A 329 5.95 13.60 20.67
CA VAL A 329 6.24 12.38 21.43
C VAL A 329 6.53 11.20 20.51
N VAL A 330 5.83 11.09 19.37
CA VAL A 330 6.12 10.04 18.37
C VAL A 330 7.53 10.19 17.81
N ILE A 331 7.92 11.42 17.44
CA ILE A 331 9.27 11.71 16.93
C ILE A 331 10.31 11.38 18.01
N GLU A 332 10.14 11.88 19.23
CA GLU A 332 11.12 11.68 20.31
C GLU A 332 11.37 10.20 20.60
N THR A 333 10.30 9.40 20.65
CA THR A 333 10.39 7.97 20.99
C THR A 333 10.93 7.10 19.86
N SER A 334 10.96 7.61 18.62
CA SER A 334 11.25 6.81 17.41
C SER A 334 12.43 7.33 16.57
N LYS A 335 12.90 8.56 16.76
CA LYS A 335 13.93 9.22 15.93
C LYS A 335 15.28 8.51 15.84
N GLU A 336 15.64 7.68 16.83
CA GLU A 336 16.91 6.94 16.81
C GLU A 336 16.92 5.86 15.71
N ALA A 337 15.82 5.13 15.57
CA ALA A 337 15.66 4.12 14.52
C ALA A 337 15.22 4.72 13.18
N TYR A 338 14.52 5.86 13.23
CA TYR A 338 13.90 6.53 12.08
C TYR A 338 14.29 8.02 12.04
N PRO A 339 15.54 8.35 11.68
CA PRO A 339 16.04 9.73 11.70
C PRO A 339 15.24 10.65 10.76
N GLU A 340 14.60 10.11 9.73
CA GLU A 340 13.75 10.87 8.81
C GLU A 340 12.58 11.57 9.50
N LEU A 341 12.16 11.09 10.68
CA LEU A 341 11.16 11.76 11.51
C LEU A 341 11.65 13.11 12.00
N SER A 342 12.90 13.19 12.45
CA SER A 342 13.52 14.43 12.92
C SER A 342 13.84 15.35 11.75
N ASP A 343 14.36 14.80 10.64
CA ASP A 343 14.71 15.59 9.45
C ASP A 343 13.49 16.28 8.82
N LYS A 344 12.32 15.64 8.92
CA LYS A 344 11.05 16.12 8.34
C LYS A 344 10.08 16.67 9.38
N GLU A 345 10.52 16.93 10.61
CA GLU A 345 9.67 17.34 11.73
C GLU A 345 8.75 18.53 11.36
N ALA A 346 9.32 19.62 10.83
CA ALA A 346 8.56 20.80 10.45
C ALA A 346 7.52 20.52 9.36
N TYR A 347 7.83 19.61 8.44
CA TYR A 347 6.90 19.18 7.38
C TYR A 347 5.75 18.34 7.97
N ILE A 348 6.07 17.40 8.85
CA ILE A 348 5.07 16.55 9.51
C ILE A 348 4.07 17.39 10.30
N TYR A 349 4.55 18.33 11.14
CA TYR A 349 3.66 19.22 11.88
C TYR A 349 2.76 20.00 10.94
N LYS A 350 3.33 20.63 9.90
CA LYS A 350 2.57 21.47 8.98
C LYS A 350 1.43 20.69 8.32
N VAL A 351 1.68 19.48 7.84
CA VAL A 351 0.67 18.66 7.16
C VAL A 351 -0.43 18.24 8.13
N ILE A 352 -0.08 17.76 9.32
CA ILE A 352 -1.05 17.27 10.32
C ILE A 352 -1.89 18.43 10.86
N SER A 353 -1.27 19.56 11.21
CA SER A 353 -1.99 20.75 11.71
C SER A 353 -2.99 21.29 10.69
N ILE A 354 -2.61 21.43 9.41
CA ILE A 354 -3.51 21.94 8.38
C ILE A 354 -4.72 21.03 8.20
N GLU A 355 -4.53 19.70 8.21
CA GLU A 355 -5.65 18.77 8.05
C GLU A 355 -6.54 18.73 9.31
N GLU A 356 -5.96 18.79 10.51
CA GLU A 356 -6.71 18.85 11.77
C GLU A 356 -7.56 20.13 11.86
N GLU A 357 -6.99 21.29 11.54
CA GLU A 357 -7.70 22.58 11.52
C GLU A 357 -8.87 22.57 10.53
N ARG A 358 -8.62 22.12 9.28
CA ARG A 358 -9.67 21.98 8.27
C ARG A 358 -10.81 21.05 8.70
N PHE A 359 -10.47 19.97 9.40
CA PHE A 359 -11.49 19.04 9.89
C PHE A 359 -12.24 19.60 11.10
N ALA A 360 -11.58 20.35 11.97
CA ALA A 360 -12.21 21.01 13.12
C ALA A 360 -13.31 21.99 12.69
N GLU A 361 -13.17 22.64 11.54
CA GLU A 361 -14.18 23.55 10.97
C GLU A 361 -15.50 22.84 10.59
N THR A 362 -15.45 21.57 10.19
CA THR A 362 -16.63 20.85 9.66
C THR A 362 -17.23 19.84 10.63
N ILE A 363 -16.42 19.30 11.57
CA ILE A 363 -16.82 18.17 12.40
C ILE A 363 -18.03 18.46 13.30
N ASP A 364 -18.11 19.62 13.96
CA ASP A 364 -19.19 19.90 14.93
C ASP A 364 -20.55 19.99 14.23
N HIS A 365 -20.58 20.68 13.10
CA HIS A 365 -21.79 20.81 12.30
C HIS A 365 -22.22 19.46 11.73
N GLY A 366 -21.28 18.69 11.17
CA GLY A 366 -21.56 17.37 10.62
C GLY A 366 -22.04 16.37 11.68
N LEU A 367 -21.45 16.35 12.88
CA LEU A 367 -21.89 15.52 14.00
C LEU A 367 -23.30 15.89 14.45
N SER A 368 -23.63 17.18 14.53
CA SER A 368 -24.97 17.63 14.89
C SER A 368 -26.02 17.13 13.88
N ILE A 369 -25.74 17.20 12.58
CA ILE A 369 -26.65 16.75 11.53
C ILE A 369 -26.81 15.23 11.57
N LEU A 370 -25.69 14.49 11.66
CA LEU A 370 -25.72 13.03 11.71
C LEU A 370 -26.50 12.52 12.93
N ASN A 371 -26.33 13.14 14.10
CA ASN A 371 -27.11 12.79 15.29
C ASN A 371 -28.61 13.01 15.06
N GLY A 372 -29.01 14.09 14.38
CA GLY A 372 -30.41 14.30 13.97
C GLY A 372 -30.92 13.16 13.08
N TYR A 373 -30.14 12.76 12.08
CA TYR A 373 -30.51 11.64 11.20
C TYR A 373 -30.59 10.30 11.92
N ILE A 374 -29.73 10.05 12.91
CA ILE A 374 -29.77 8.84 13.74
C ILE A 374 -31.07 8.76 14.53
N GLU A 375 -31.50 9.87 15.13
CA GLU A 375 -32.75 9.90 15.89
C GLU A 375 -33.96 9.72 14.97
N GLU A 376 -33.98 10.34 13.79
CA GLU A 376 -35.03 10.10 12.79
C GLU A 376 -35.14 8.63 12.35
N VAL A 377 -34.00 7.96 12.15
CA VAL A 377 -33.96 6.53 11.78
C VAL A 377 -34.49 5.65 12.91
N LYS A 378 -34.11 5.94 14.16
CA LYS A 378 -34.60 5.21 15.34
C LYS A 378 -36.08 5.44 15.59
N GLU A 379 -36.57 6.67 15.46
CA GLU A 379 -37.99 7.02 15.60
C GLU A 379 -38.84 6.31 14.53
N ALA A 380 -38.30 6.15 13.33
CA ALA A 380 -38.94 5.38 12.25
C ALA A 380 -38.84 3.85 12.43
N GLY A 381 -38.13 3.35 13.44
CA GLY A 381 -37.90 1.92 13.66
C GLY A 381 -37.04 1.26 12.57
N LEU A 382 -36.23 2.06 11.87
CA LEU A 382 -35.35 1.61 10.80
C LEU A 382 -33.95 1.30 11.36
N THR A 383 -33.19 0.48 10.63
CA THR A 383 -31.79 0.15 10.96
C THR A 383 -30.80 0.70 9.95
N GLN A 384 -31.28 1.37 8.90
CA GLN A 384 -30.47 1.92 7.82
C GLN A 384 -30.73 3.41 7.64
N LEU A 385 -29.66 4.19 7.59
CA LEU A 385 -29.68 5.57 7.14
C LEU A 385 -29.83 5.61 5.62
N ASP A 386 -30.62 6.56 5.12
CA ASP A 386 -30.77 6.82 3.70
C ASP A 386 -29.41 7.22 3.07
N ALA A 387 -29.06 6.58 1.96
CA ALA A 387 -27.84 6.89 1.21
C ALA A 387 -27.80 8.35 0.72
N GLU A 388 -28.95 8.97 0.42
CA GLU A 388 -29.02 10.39 0.05
C GLU A 388 -28.65 11.31 1.23
N LYS A 389 -29.04 10.95 2.45
CA LYS A 389 -28.67 11.70 3.67
C LYS A 389 -27.19 11.56 3.98
N ALA A 390 -26.65 10.35 3.88
CA ALA A 390 -25.21 10.12 4.01
C ALA A 390 -24.42 10.86 2.91
N PHE A 391 -24.92 10.86 1.67
CA PHE A 391 -24.34 11.61 0.56
C PHE A 391 -24.39 13.12 0.81
N THR A 392 -25.50 13.64 1.35
CA THR A 392 -25.62 15.06 1.70
C THR A 392 -24.62 15.46 2.79
N LEU A 393 -24.42 14.62 3.82
CA LEU A 393 -23.37 14.82 4.83
C LEU A 393 -21.98 14.94 4.20
N TYR A 394 -21.68 14.05 3.25
CA TYR A 394 -20.41 14.03 2.55
C TYR A 394 -20.22 15.23 1.61
N ASP A 395 -21.15 15.44 0.69
CA ASP A 395 -21.01 16.39 -0.42
C ASP A 395 -21.26 17.85 0.03
N THR A 396 -22.35 18.08 0.76
CA THR A 396 -22.77 19.44 1.14
C THR A 396 -22.03 19.93 2.37
N TYR A 397 -21.86 19.07 3.38
CA TYR A 397 -21.33 19.46 4.68
C TYR A 397 -19.86 19.03 4.89
N GLY A 398 -19.27 18.32 3.93
CA GLY A 398 -17.88 17.86 4.00
C GLY A 398 -17.62 16.83 5.09
N PHE A 399 -18.67 16.21 5.66
CA PHE A 399 -18.56 15.25 6.73
C PHE A 399 -18.19 13.86 6.19
N PRO A 400 -17.10 13.23 6.66
CA PRO A 400 -16.53 12.06 5.98
C PRO A 400 -17.46 10.85 6.06
N LEU A 401 -17.60 10.10 4.94
CA LEU A 401 -18.37 8.85 4.93
C LEU A 401 -17.82 7.85 5.95
N ASP A 402 -16.50 7.73 6.08
CA ASP A 402 -15.89 6.80 7.04
C ASP A 402 -16.37 7.05 8.47
N LEU A 403 -16.46 8.31 8.89
CA LEU A 403 -16.93 8.67 10.22
C LEU A 403 -18.43 8.44 10.35
N THR A 404 -19.20 8.73 9.29
CA THR A 404 -20.63 8.38 9.25
C THR A 404 -20.84 6.88 9.48
N LEU A 405 -20.13 6.03 8.75
CA LEU A 405 -20.18 4.58 8.89
C LEU A 405 -19.81 4.12 10.31
N GLU A 406 -18.70 4.64 10.84
CA GLU A 406 -18.22 4.30 12.17
C GLU A 406 -19.25 4.68 13.24
N ILE A 407 -19.76 5.92 13.23
CA ILE A 407 -20.76 6.41 14.19
C ILE A 407 -22.06 5.60 14.10
N LEU A 408 -22.54 5.30 12.89
CA LEU A 408 -23.75 4.49 12.71
C LEU A 408 -23.55 3.09 13.30
N SER A 409 -22.38 2.48 13.08
CA SER A 409 -22.09 1.13 13.58
C SER A 409 -22.10 1.06 15.12
N GLU A 410 -21.61 2.11 15.80
CA GLU A 410 -21.62 2.21 17.27
C GLU A 410 -23.03 2.22 17.86
N VAL A 411 -24.03 2.67 17.10
CA VAL A 411 -25.45 2.71 17.51
C VAL A 411 -26.29 1.61 16.86
N GLY A 412 -25.65 0.63 16.21
CA GLY A 412 -26.32 -0.50 15.56
C GLY A 412 -27.06 -0.15 14.27
N LEU A 413 -26.68 0.95 13.62
CA LEU A 413 -27.21 1.40 12.33
C LEU A 413 -26.17 1.20 11.22
N ASN A 414 -26.59 1.25 9.96
CA ASN A 414 -25.70 1.25 8.80
C ASN A 414 -26.21 2.15 7.68
N VAL A 415 -25.49 2.23 6.57
CA VAL A 415 -25.92 2.86 5.32
C VAL A 415 -25.75 1.85 4.19
N ASP A 416 -26.58 1.95 3.15
CA ASP A 416 -26.36 1.21 1.92
C ASP A 416 -25.20 1.84 1.13
N GLU A 417 -23.99 1.30 1.32
CA GLU A 417 -22.78 1.75 0.63
C GLU A 417 -22.89 1.64 -0.89
N THR A 418 -23.67 0.67 -1.40
CA THR A 418 -23.85 0.48 -2.85
C THR A 418 -24.65 1.65 -3.42
N LYS A 419 -25.74 2.04 -2.75
CA LYS A 419 -26.53 3.22 -3.14
C LYS A 419 -25.76 4.52 -2.96
N PHE A 420 -24.96 4.64 -1.89
CA PHE A 420 -24.09 5.79 -1.70
C PHE A 420 -23.10 5.93 -2.87
N LYS A 421 -22.46 4.82 -3.26
CA LYS A 421 -21.52 4.78 -4.38
C LYS A 421 -22.22 5.11 -5.71
N ALA A 422 -23.44 4.62 -5.92
CA ALA A 422 -24.25 4.99 -7.07
C ALA A 422 -24.52 6.50 -7.11
N ALA A 423 -24.90 7.13 -5.98
CA ALA A 423 -25.11 8.56 -5.89
C ALA A 423 -23.81 9.37 -6.16
N MET A 424 -22.68 8.89 -5.66
CA MET A 424 -21.34 9.44 -5.97
C MET A 424 -21.02 9.34 -7.46
N ASP A 425 -21.28 8.20 -8.08
CA ASP A 425 -21.03 7.98 -9.51
C ASP A 425 -21.97 8.83 -10.38
N GLU A 426 -23.24 9.00 -10.00
CA GLU A 426 -24.17 9.92 -10.64
C GLU A 426 -23.74 11.38 -10.51
N GLN A 427 -23.20 11.80 -9.36
CA GLN A 427 -22.64 13.14 -9.20
C GLN A 427 -21.37 13.33 -10.03
N ARG A 428 -20.46 12.34 -10.04
CA ARG A 428 -19.26 12.33 -10.90
C ARG A 428 -19.64 12.39 -12.37
N GLN A 429 -20.67 11.65 -12.78
CA GLN A 429 -21.22 11.71 -14.13
C GLN A 429 -21.83 13.09 -14.41
N ARG A 430 -22.66 13.66 -13.53
CA ARG A 430 -23.17 15.04 -13.68
C ARG A 430 -22.06 16.08 -13.81
N ALA A 431 -21.01 15.98 -12.99
CA ALA A 431 -19.85 16.86 -13.03
C ALA A 431 -18.98 16.65 -14.29
N ARG A 432 -18.93 15.41 -14.81
CA ARG A 432 -18.29 15.08 -16.09
C ARG A 432 -19.13 15.55 -17.27
N SER A 433 -20.44 15.38 -17.25
CA SER A 433 -21.36 15.88 -18.29
C SER A 433 -21.38 17.40 -18.34
N ALA A 434 -21.16 18.09 -17.22
CA ALA A 434 -20.89 19.52 -17.18
C ALA A 434 -19.50 19.91 -17.74
N ARG A 435 -18.57 18.96 -17.89
CA ARG A 435 -17.26 19.10 -18.56
C ARG A 435 -17.24 18.54 -20.00
N GLU A 436 -18.20 17.70 -20.38
CA GLU A 436 -18.33 17.03 -21.68
C GLU A 436 -18.91 17.93 -22.79
N GLU A 437 -19.03 19.24 -22.58
CA GLU A 437 -18.91 20.19 -23.71
C GLU A 437 -17.47 20.26 -24.25
N SER A 438 -16.51 19.56 -23.64
CA SER A 438 -15.15 19.39 -24.18
C SER A 438 -14.66 17.94 -24.14
N ASN A 439 -14.76 17.32 -25.33
CA ASN A 439 -14.01 16.17 -25.85
C ASN A 439 -14.27 14.74 -25.33
N TYR A 440 -14.56 13.92 -26.35
CA TYR A 440 -15.17 12.59 -26.43
C TYR A 440 -14.23 11.41 -26.11
N MET A 441 -14.81 10.47 -25.34
CA MET A 441 -14.69 8.99 -25.25
C MET A 441 -13.36 8.23 -25.37
N GLY A 442 -13.16 7.33 -24.41
CA GLY A 442 -12.21 6.22 -24.45
C GLY A 442 -12.88 4.83 -24.37
N THR A 443 -12.20 3.88 -25.05
CA THR A 443 -12.11 2.42 -24.82
C THR A 443 -13.31 1.50 -25.06
N LYS A 444 -13.37 0.93 -26.28
CA LYS A 444 -13.85 -0.42 -26.62
C LYS A 444 -12.71 -1.19 -27.32
N GLU A 445 -12.77 -2.53 -27.32
CA GLU A 445 -11.86 -3.45 -28.04
C GLU A 445 -11.47 -2.88 -29.41
N THR A 446 -10.16 -2.78 -29.67
CA THR A 446 -9.67 -2.06 -30.85
C THR A 446 -9.35 -3.04 -31.97
N VAL A 447 -9.76 -2.70 -33.20
CA VAL A 447 -9.43 -3.38 -34.46
C VAL A 447 -7.94 -3.79 -34.60
N TYR A 448 -7.05 -3.11 -33.88
CA TYR A 448 -5.61 -3.37 -33.85
C TYR A 448 -5.21 -4.74 -33.28
N ASP A 449 -6.06 -5.38 -32.48
CA ASP A 449 -5.80 -6.72 -31.92
C ASP A 449 -5.83 -7.82 -32.99
N GLN A 450 -6.39 -7.52 -34.17
CA GLN A 450 -6.40 -8.42 -35.34
C GLN A 450 -5.10 -8.34 -36.16
N LEU A 451 -4.18 -7.41 -35.83
CA LEU A 451 -2.92 -7.25 -36.54
C LEU A 451 -1.88 -8.28 -36.07
N PRO A 452 -0.97 -8.74 -36.97
CA PRO A 452 0.07 -9.69 -36.60
C PRO A 452 0.90 -9.22 -35.40
N VAL A 453 1.22 -10.13 -34.48
CA VAL A 453 2.01 -9.84 -33.28
C VAL A 453 3.41 -9.34 -33.64
N GLU A 454 3.98 -9.86 -34.73
CA GLU A 454 5.33 -9.55 -35.24
C GLU A 454 5.45 -8.16 -35.89
N LEU A 455 4.32 -7.48 -36.13
CA LEU A 455 4.33 -6.13 -36.68
C LEU A 455 4.95 -5.17 -35.67
N SER A 456 5.99 -4.42 -36.07
CA SER A 456 6.67 -3.41 -35.25
C SER A 456 7.06 -2.21 -36.10
N SER A 457 7.28 -1.06 -35.45
CA SER A 457 7.72 0.17 -36.11
C SER A 457 8.98 0.71 -35.43
N ASN A 458 10.05 0.87 -36.20
CA ASN A 458 11.29 1.50 -35.75
C ASN A 458 11.11 3.03 -35.70
N PHE A 459 11.27 3.63 -34.52
CA PHE A 459 11.13 5.07 -34.35
C PHE A 459 12.46 5.80 -34.61
N ILE A 460 12.48 6.62 -35.66
CA ILE A 460 13.67 7.41 -36.09
C ILE A 460 13.53 8.90 -35.78
N GLY A 461 12.45 9.30 -35.11
CA GLY A 461 12.07 10.70 -34.91
C GLY A 461 12.91 11.50 -33.92
N TYR A 462 13.94 10.88 -33.32
CA TYR A 462 14.95 11.57 -32.51
C TYR A 462 15.92 12.38 -33.37
N GLU A 463 16.25 11.88 -34.56
CA GLU A 463 17.24 12.49 -35.45
C GLU A 463 16.61 13.07 -36.73
N HIS A 464 15.43 12.56 -37.10
CA HIS A 464 14.79 12.88 -38.38
C HIS A 464 13.35 13.36 -38.19
N LEU A 465 12.94 14.37 -38.97
CA LEU A 465 11.56 14.86 -39.03
C LEU A 465 10.85 14.45 -40.34
N GLU A 466 11.60 13.82 -41.25
CA GLU A 466 11.10 13.19 -42.46
C GLU A 466 11.74 11.79 -42.60
N GLY A 467 11.03 10.83 -43.17
CA GLY A 467 11.50 9.46 -43.34
C GLY A 467 10.86 8.76 -44.54
N LYS A 468 11.52 7.72 -45.06
CA LYS A 468 10.95 6.83 -46.08
C LYS A 468 10.66 5.48 -45.45
N SER A 469 9.52 4.88 -45.76
CA SER A 469 9.16 3.58 -45.22
C SER A 469 8.15 2.86 -46.12
N THR A 470 7.89 1.59 -45.85
CA THR A 470 6.85 0.79 -46.53
C THR A 470 5.66 0.56 -45.62
N VAL A 471 4.44 0.56 -46.18
CA VAL A 471 3.20 0.24 -45.45
C VAL A 471 3.11 -1.28 -45.21
N ARG A 472 2.96 -1.66 -43.95
CA ARG A 472 2.84 -3.07 -43.53
C ARG A 472 1.41 -3.48 -43.19
N ALA A 473 0.62 -2.55 -42.67
CA ALA A 473 -0.79 -2.78 -42.40
C ALA A 473 -1.60 -1.48 -42.51
N LEU A 474 -2.88 -1.64 -42.84
CA LEU A 474 -3.87 -0.58 -42.87
C LEU A 474 -5.11 -1.05 -42.11
N THR A 475 -5.69 -0.17 -41.31
CA THR A 475 -6.98 -0.43 -40.66
C THR A 475 -7.90 0.78 -40.80
N THR A 476 -9.18 0.52 -41.03
CA THR A 476 -10.26 1.48 -40.78
C THR A 476 -11.01 0.99 -39.53
N ASP A 477 -12.30 0.65 -39.65
CA ASP A 477 -13.06 -0.10 -38.65
C ASP A 477 -12.71 -1.61 -38.67
N GLN A 478 -12.03 -2.06 -39.73
CA GLN A 478 -11.49 -3.41 -39.91
C GLN A 478 -10.11 -3.36 -40.58
N VAL A 479 -9.37 -4.48 -40.59
CA VAL A 479 -8.13 -4.61 -41.36
C VAL A 479 -8.46 -4.56 -42.86
N VAL A 480 -7.82 -3.65 -43.60
CA VAL A 480 -8.08 -3.45 -45.04
C VAL A 480 -6.79 -3.55 -45.84
N GLN A 481 -6.90 -3.92 -47.11
CA GLN A 481 -5.75 -3.92 -48.04
C GLN A 481 -5.48 -2.55 -48.66
N LYS A 482 -6.49 -1.67 -48.64
CA LYS A 482 -6.47 -0.38 -49.31
C LYS A 482 -7.47 0.58 -48.66
N ALA A 483 -7.13 1.87 -48.64
CA ALA A 483 -8.02 2.97 -48.28
C ALA A 483 -7.99 4.05 -49.36
N VAL A 484 -9.12 4.74 -49.56
CA VAL A 484 -9.31 5.76 -50.61
C VAL A 484 -9.70 7.12 -50.04
N LYS A 485 -9.61 8.17 -50.87
CA LYS A 485 -9.98 9.54 -50.51
C LYS A 485 -11.28 9.63 -49.69
N GLY A 486 -11.19 10.30 -48.55
CA GLY A 486 -12.29 10.55 -47.63
C GLY A 486 -12.41 9.54 -46.50
N GLU A 487 -11.70 8.42 -46.56
CA GLU A 487 -11.72 7.40 -45.50
C GLU A 487 -10.76 7.75 -44.36
N GLU A 488 -11.19 7.46 -43.13
CA GLU A 488 -10.35 7.46 -41.94
C GLU A 488 -9.52 6.16 -41.92
N VAL A 489 -8.23 6.28 -41.63
CA VAL A 489 -7.29 5.16 -41.74
C VAL A 489 -6.23 5.25 -40.65
N SER A 490 -5.81 4.09 -40.15
CA SER A 490 -4.59 3.94 -39.37
C SER A 490 -3.56 3.17 -40.18
N ILE A 491 -2.36 3.75 -40.29
CA ILE A 491 -1.27 3.24 -41.12
C ILE A 491 -0.14 2.75 -40.22
N PHE A 492 0.37 1.55 -40.52
CA PHE A 492 1.51 0.94 -39.85
C PHE A 492 2.65 0.78 -40.85
N VAL A 493 3.84 1.23 -40.47
CA VAL A 493 5.02 1.27 -41.34
C VAL A 493 6.25 0.71 -40.61
N ASP A 494 7.28 0.30 -41.37
CA ASP A 494 8.54 -0.20 -40.83
C ASP A 494 9.31 0.86 -40.02
N GLU A 495 9.48 2.07 -40.56
CA GLU A 495 10.20 3.17 -39.93
C GLU A 495 9.36 4.44 -39.89
N THR A 496 9.41 5.18 -38.77
CA THR A 496 8.64 6.42 -38.65
C THR A 496 9.36 7.53 -37.89
N PRO A 497 9.35 8.77 -38.41
CA PRO A 497 9.76 9.95 -37.67
C PRO A 497 8.68 10.47 -36.71
N PHE A 498 7.44 9.98 -36.79
CA PHE A 498 6.32 10.47 -35.99
C PHE A 498 6.37 9.95 -34.55
N TYR A 499 6.43 10.87 -33.59
CA TYR A 499 6.46 10.60 -32.17
C TYR A 499 5.04 10.24 -31.68
N PRO A 500 4.81 9.04 -31.12
CA PRO A 500 3.54 8.68 -30.51
C PRO A 500 3.35 9.40 -29.17
N THR A 501 2.11 9.61 -28.73
CA THR A 501 1.85 10.16 -27.39
C THR A 501 2.55 9.30 -26.33
N SER A 502 3.53 9.89 -25.63
CA SER A 502 4.35 9.19 -24.64
C SER A 502 5.09 10.19 -23.74
N GLY A 503 5.39 9.79 -22.51
CA GLY A 503 6.16 10.60 -21.56
C GLY A 503 5.56 11.99 -21.27
N GLY A 504 4.24 12.18 -21.36
CA GLY A 504 3.58 13.49 -21.20
C GLY A 504 3.72 14.43 -22.41
N GLN A 505 4.36 14.00 -23.50
CA GLN A 505 4.38 14.73 -24.76
C GLN A 505 3.24 14.24 -25.68
N GLN A 506 2.50 15.20 -26.25
CA GLN A 506 1.46 14.94 -27.24
C GLN A 506 2.04 14.34 -28.54
N ALA A 507 1.28 13.44 -29.17
CA ALA A 507 1.63 12.84 -30.46
C ALA A 507 1.83 13.90 -31.56
N ASP A 508 2.65 13.55 -32.53
CA ASP A 508 2.81 14.37 -33.72
C ASP A 508 1.61 14.36 -34.65
N ARG A 509 1.65 15.37 -35.52
CA ARG A 509 0.77 15.52 -36.68
C ARG A 509 1.62 15.78 -37.90
N GLY A 510 1.04 15.63 -39.08
CA GLY A 510 1.76 15.82 -40.33
C GLY A 510 1.10 15.13 -41.50
N THR A 511 1.90 14.65 -42.44
CA THR A 511 1.40 14.06 -43.68
C THR A 511 2.25 12.86 -44.09
N ILE A 512 1.60 11.83 -44.61
CA ILE A 512 2.26 10.71 -45.27
C ILE A 512 1.92 10.80 -46.76
N LEU A 513 2.96 10.81 -47.59
CA LEU A 513 2.87 10.95 -49.04
C LEU A 513 3.18 9.60 -49.70
N PHE A 514 2.31 9.20 -50.62
CA PHE A 514 2.46 8.02 -51.46
C PHE A 514 2.54 8.44 -52.93
N GLU A 515 2.94 7.54 -53.82
CA GLU A 515 2.94 7.84 -55.27
C GLU A 515 1.53 8.21 -55.78
N LYS A 516 0.50 7.58 -55.22
CA LYS A 516 -0.90 7.70 -55.68
C LYS A 516 -1.83 8.29 -54.63
N GLY A 517 -1.32 8.87 -53.54
CA GLY A 517 -2.18 9.38 -52.48
C GLY A 517 -1.48 10.19 -51.41
N VAL A 518 -2.28 10.91 -50.62
CA VAL A 518 -1.83 11.77 -49.52
C VAL A 518 -2.73 11.52 -48.32
N VAL A 519 -2.12 11.26 -47.16
CA VAL A 519 -2.85 11.02 -45.91
C VAL A 519 -2.43 12.07 -44.87
N ALA A 520 -3.40 12.81 -44.35
CA ALA A 520 -3.17 13.76 -43.27
C ALA A 520 -3.28 13.07 -41.92
N ILE A 521 -2.21 13.12 -41.13
CA ILE A 521 -2.09 12.48 -39.82
C ILE A 521 -2.48 13.47 -38.72
N LYS A 522 -3.42 13.07 -37.88
CA LYS A 522 -3.95 13.88 -36.77
C LYS A 522 -3.53 13.37 -35.39
N ASP A 523 -3.15 12.10 -35.28
CA ASP A 523 -2.73 11.47 -34.04
C ASP A 523 -1.83 10.25 -34.32
N VAL A 524 -1.00 9.90 -33.33
CA VAL A 524 -0.04 8.79 -33.42
C VAL A 524 -0.02 8.06 -32.09
N LYS A 525 -0.26 6.75 -32.11
CA LYS A 525 -0.37 5.93 -30.88
C LYS A 525 0.60 4.78 -30.88
N LYS A 526 1.25 4.56 -29.74
CA LYS A 526 2.02 3.34 -29.47
C LYS A 526 1.05 2.27 -28.97
N LEU A 527 1.04 1.11 -29.63
CA LEU A 527 0.23 -0.05 -29.26
C LEU A 527 1.11 -1.19 -28.72
N MET A 528 0.48 -2.27 -28.25
CA MET A 528 1.17 -3.47 -27.76
C MET A 528 2.06 -4.10 -28.85
N GLY A 529 3.29 -4.45 -28.49
CA GLY A 529 4.28 -5.05 -29.40
C GLY A 529 5.06 -4.05 -30.27
N GLU A 530 5.33 -2.84 -29.76
CA GLU A 530 6.11 -1.79 -30.48
C GLU A 530 5.51 -1.29 -31.81
N LYS A 531 4.21 -1.52 -32.01
CA LYS A 531 3.46 -0.98 -33.16
C LYS A 531 3.19 0.51 -32.97
N ILE A 532 3.39 1.29 -34.04
CA ILE A 532 3.02 2.70 -34.07
C ILE A 532 1.91 2.92 -35.10
N ALA A 533 0.72 3.29 -34.62
CA ALA A 533 -0.44 3.57 -35.44
C ALA A 533 -0.45 5.06 -35.83
N HIS A 534 -0.43 5.35 -37.13
CA HIS A 534 -0.55 6.71 -37.67
C HIS A 534 -2.01 6.95 -38.07
N ILE A 535 -2.75 7.70 -37.26
CA ILE A 535 -4.19 7.87 -37.39
C ILE A 535 -4.48 9.14 -38.17
N GLY A 536 -5.23 9.02 -39.26
CA GLY A 536 -5.48 10.12 -40.17
C GLY A 536 -6.63 9.84 -41.15
N HIS A 537 -6.73 10.66 -42.18
CA HIS A 537 -7.67 10.44 -43.28
C HIS A 537 -6.99 10.66 -44.62
N VAL A 538 -7.45 9.93 -45.64
CA VAL A 538 -6.94 10.04 -47.01
C VAL A 538 -7.47 11.33 -47.64
N VAL A 539 -6.59 12.30 -47.90
CA VAL A 539 -6.93 13.62 -48.46
C VAL A 539 -7.06 13.53 -49.98
N GLU A 540 -6.20 12.74 -50.61
CA GLU A 540 -6.14 12.56 -52.06
C GLU A 540 -5.76 11.12 -52.40
N GLY A 541 -6.34 10.61 -53.48
CA GLY A 541 -5.96 9.32 -54.07
C GLY A 541 -6.25 8.11 -53.19
N GLU A 542 -5.29 7.20 -53.11
CA GLU A 542 -5.40 5.92 -52.40
C GLU A 542 -4.07 5.48 -51.77
N VAL A 543 -4.16 4.62 -50.76
CA VAL A 543 -3.03 3.95 -50.11
C VAL A 543 -3.32 2.46 -49.97
N ALA A 544 -2.33 1.61 -50.24
CA ALA A 544 -2.41 0.16 -50.11
C ALA A 544 -1.26 -0.41 -49.28
N ILE A 545 -1.45 -1.62 -48.75
CA ILE A 545 -0.38 -2.38 -48.10
C ILE A 545 0.73 -2.67 -49.13
N GLY A 546 1.97 -2.43 -48.75
CA GLY A 546 3.15 -2.58 -49.61
C GLY A 546 3.60 -1.29 -50.32
N ASP A 547 2.81 -0.21 -50.25
CA ASP A 547 3.21 1.07 -50.86
C ASP A 547 4.42 1.69 -50.15
N GLU A 548 5.30 2.32 -50.94
CA GLU A 548 6.36 3.18 -50.42
C GLU A 548 5.79 4.55 -50.01
N ALA A 549 6.23 5.04 -48.86
CA ALA A 549 5.71 6.22 -48.19
C ALA A 549 6.84 7.19 -47.84
N ILE A 550 6.58 8.49 -48.00
CA ILE A 550 7.38 9.58 -47.43
C ILE A 550 6.60 10.19 -46.27
N LEU A 551 7.10 9.99 -45.05
CA LEU A 551 6.53 10.47 -43.81
C LEU A 551 7.09 11.85 -43.49
N LYS A 552 6.24 12.86 -43.25
CA LYS A 552 6.63 14.24 -42.92
C LYS A 552 5.91 14.74 -41.69
N VAL A 553 6.66 15.02 -40.62
CA VAL A 553 6.13 15.60 -39.38
C VAL A 553 5.91 17.11 -39.55
N ASP A 554 4.85 17.66 -38.93
CA ASP A 554 4.67 19.10 -38.77
C ASP A 554 5.75 19.65 -37.83
N VAL A 555 6.80 20.22 -38.43
CA VAL A 555 7.98 20.70 -37.74
C VAL A 555 7.65 21.81 -36.71
N PRO A 556 6.88 22.87 -37.05
CA PRO A 556 6.42 23.84 -36.06
C PRO A 556 5.70 23.22 -34.87
N TYR A 557 4.77 22.29 -35.11
CA TYR A 557 4.02 21.63 -34.05
C TYR A 557 4.92 20.77 -33.14
N ARG A 558 5.79 19.94 -33.74
CA ARG A 558 6.78 19.13 -33.01
C ARG A 558 7.66 19.99 -32.10
N HIS A 559 8.17 21.11 -32.59
CA HIS A 559 8.99 21.99 -31.76
C HIS A 559 8.21 22.62 -30.61
N ALA A 560 6.92 22.92 -30.78
CA ALA A 560 6.09 23.42 -29.70
C ALA A 560 5.86 22.37 -28.61
N THR A 561 5.58 21.12 -28.98
CA THR A 561 5.38 20.02 -28.02
C THR A 561 6.68 19.68 -27.27
N MET A 562 7.83 19.64 -27.94
CA MET A 562 9.14 19.46 -27.30
C MET A 562 9.48 20.56 -26.29
N LYS A 563 9.16 21.82 -26.61
CA LYS A 563 9.36 22.96 -25.69
C LYS A 563 8.48 22.83 -24.45
N ASN A 564 7.21 22.46 -24.61
CA ASN A 564 6.30 22.25 -23.49
C ASN A 564 6.76 21.10 -22.60
N HIS A 565 7.18 19.97 -23.17
CA HIS A 565 7.73 18.85 -22.41
C HIS A 565 8.96 19.27 -21.59
N SER A 566 9.88 20.01 -22.22
CA SER A 566 11.05 20.57 -21.51
C SER A 566 10.65 21.54 -20.39
N ALA A 567 9.65 22.39 -20.65
CA ALA A 567 9.13 23.34 -19.66
C ALA A 567 8.49 22.65 -18.45
N THR A 568 7.82 21.50 -18.64
CA THR A 568 7.28 20.69 -17.54
C THR A 568 8.39 20.23 -16.59
N HIS A 569 9.52 19.74 -17.12
CA HIS A 569 10.68 19.35 -16.30
C HIS A 569 11.29 20.54 -15.55
N LEU A 570 11.43 21.68 -16.22
CA LEU A 570 11.92 22.91 -15.59
C LEU A 570 11.00 23.40 -14.47
N LEU A 571 9.68 23.35 -14.69
CA LEU A 571 8.68 23.72 -13.70
C LEU A 571 8.73 22.76 -12.51
N GLN A 572 8.82 21.44 -12.74
CA GLN A 572 8.94 20.45 -11.67
C GLN A 572 10.17 20.71 -10.80
N LYS A 573 11.32 21.00 -11.42
CA LYS A 573 12.55 21.35 -10.68
C LYS A 573 12.39 22.64 -9.90
N ALA A 574 11.75 23.66 -10.47
CA ALA A 574 11.47 24.92 -9.80
C ALA A 574 10.52 24.73 -8.61
N LEU A 575 9.46 23.92 -8.76
CA LEU A 575 8.54 23.58 -7.68
C LEU A 575 9.24 22.85 -6.54
N LYS A 576 10.12 21.87 -6.85
CA LYS A 576 10.95 21.22 -5.83
C LYS A 576 11.85 22.22 -5.09
N HIS A 577 12.46 23.17 -5.78
CA HIS A 577 13.29 24.20 -5.15
C HIS A 577 12.51 25.20 -4.27
N VAL A 578 11.31 25.62 -4.69
CA VAL A 578 10.54 26.66 -4.00
C VAL A 578 9.68 26.08 -2.88
N LEU A 579 9.04 24.95 -3.12
CA LEU A 579 8.09 24.35 -2.18
C LEU A 579 8.72 23.23 -1.34
N GLY A 580 9.76 22.56 -1.86
CA GLY A 580 10.52 21.51 -1.18
C GLY A 580 10.54 20.18 -1.95
N ASP A 581 11.44 19.28 -1.56
CA ASP A 581 11.70 18.02 -2.26
C ASP A 581 10.53 17.03 -2.24
N HIS A 582 9.50 17.27 -1.42
CA HIS A 582 8.27 16.47 -1.34
C HIS A 582 7.36 16.61 -2.57
N ILE A 583 7.62 17.57 -3.46
CA ILE A 583 6.83 17.75 -4.69
C ILE A 583 7.20 16.68 -5.71
N GLU A 584 6.38 15.65 -5.85
CA GLU A 584 6.53 14.64 -6.90
C GLU A 584 5.53 14.82 -8.05
N GLN A 585 5.90 14.35 -9.25
CA GLN A 585 5.06 14.44 -10.43
C GLN A 585 3.93 13.40 -10.33
N ALA A 586 2.69 13.84 -10.16
CA ALA A 586 1.53 12.94 -10.13
C ALA A 586 1.02 12.53 -11.53
N GLY A 587 1.40 13.28 -12.57
CA GLY A 587 1.06 13.05 -13.97
C GLY A 587 1.58 14.16 -14.87
N SER A 588 1.71 13.92 -16.18
CA SER A 588 2.01 14.93 -17.19
C SER A 588 1.38 14.58 -18.53
#